data_AF-A0A2E7BGR4-F1
#
_entry.id   AF-A0A2E7BGR4-F1
#
_cell.length_a   1.000
_cell.length_b   1.000
_cell.length_c   1.000
_cell.angle_alpha   90.00
_cell.angle_beta   90.00
_cell.angle_gamma   90.00
#
_symmetry.space_group_name_H-M   'P 1'
#
loop_
_entity.id
_entity.type
_entity.pdbx_description
1 polymer ?
#
loop_
_entity_poly.entity_id
_entity_poly.type
_entity_poly.pdbx_seq_one_letter_code
_entity_poly.pdbx_strand_id
1 'polypeptide(L)'
;MVTVAAVLSGWSLLAGLFGVGLVQPMPIMATIGCVEPDGRDGFNLARASEPQALLERMPAVPSADTPLGTKTLKLVGTLEEFRVSTHVGKKVWVKGLLNPGESLDLLNLTSITQLAVACD
;
A
#
# COMPACT_ATOMS: atom_id res chain seq x y z
N MET A 1 -0.14 -46.16 53.96
CA MET A 1 -0.04 -45.19 55.06
C MET A 1 0.84 -44.05 54.55
N VAL A 2 0.49 -42.78 54.38
CA VAL A 2 -0.69 -41.90 54.64
C VAL A 2 -0.54 -40.78 53.58
N THR A 3 -1.43 -40.69 52.59
CA THR A 3 -2.54 -39.70 52.43
C THR A 3 -2.12 -38.32 51.89
N VAL A 4 -2.64 -38.03 50.69
CA VAL A 4 -2.71 -36.74 49.97
C VAL A 4 -3.79 -35.85 50.59
N ALA A 5 -3.56 -34.54 50.70
CA ALA A 5 -4.55 -33.49 50.37
C ALA A 5 -4.00 -32.08 50.66
N ALA A 6 -3.75 -31.31 49.60
CA ALA A 6 -3.82 -29.86 49.66
C ALA A 6 -5.00 -29.44 48.78
N VAL A 7 -6.08 -28.98 49.42
CA VAL A 7 -7.20 -28.30 48.74
C VAL A 7 -7.32 -26.93 49.39
N LEU A 8 -6.83 -25.91 48.69
CA LEU A 8 -7.19 -24.52 48.95
C LEU A 8 -8.07 -24.07 47.79
N SER A 9 -9.38 -24.16 48.06
CA SER A 9 -10.42 -23.17 47.77
C SER A 9 -10.17 -22.25 46.58
N GLY A 10 -10.93 -22.54 45.52
CA GLY A 10 -10.94 -21.77 44.28
C GLY A 10 -11.64 -20.43 44.40
N TRP A 11 -11.01 -19.43 43.78
CA TRP A 11 -11.64 -18.27 43.16
C TRP A 11 -10.97 -18.09 41.78
N SER A 12 -11.45 -18.86 40.80
CA SER A 12 -11.11 -18.65 39.39
C SER A 12 -12.10 -17.66 38.78
N LEU A 13 -11.90 -16.37 39.07
CA LEU A 13 -12.60 -15.30 38.35
C LEU A 13 -11.86 -15.02 37.04
N LEU A 14 -12.39 -15.61 35.96
CA LEU A 14 -12.51 -15.03 34.62
C LEU A 14 -11.38 -14.11 34.16
N ALA A 15 -10.27 -14.69 33.70
CA ALA A 15 -9.36 -14.00 32.77
C ALA A 15 -10.04 -13.93 31.39
N GLY A 16 -10.91 -12.93 31.21
CA GLY A 16 -11.45 -12.57 29.90
C GLY A 16 -10.31 -12.10 28.99
N LEU A 17 -9.78 -13.00 28.20
CA LEU A 17 -8.86 -12.71 27.09
C LEU A 17 -9.65 -12.02 25.97
N PHE A 18 -10.00 -10.76 26.16
CA PHE A 18 -10.33 -9.87 25.04
C PHE A 18 -9.01 -9.45 24.41
N GLY A 19 -8.47 -10.33 23.55
CA GLY A 19 -7.48 -9.91 22.58
C GLY A 19 -8.17 -8.95 21.60
N VAL A 20 -8.20 -7.66 21.92
CA VAL A 20 -8.44 -6.64 20.91
C VAL A 20 -7.24 -6.70 19.96
N GLY A 21 -7.38 -7.47 18.88
CA GLY A 21 -6.48 -7.38 17.75
C GLY A 21 -6.49 -5.93 17.30
N LEU A 22 -5.38 -5.21 17.53
CA LEU A 22 -5.24 -3.86 17.01
C LEU A 22 -5.24 -3.97 15.49
N VAL A 23 -6.37 -3.63 14.86
CA VAL A 23 -6.43 -3.40 13.43
C VAL A 23 -5.56 -2.17 13.18
N GLN A 24 -4.32 -2.40 12.77
CA GLN A 24 -3.42 -1.30 12.42
C GLN A 24 -3.86 -0.79 11.04
N PRO A 25 -4.17 0.51 10.90
CA PRO A 25 -4.58 1.07 9.62
C PRO A 25 -3.43 0.89 8.61
N MET A 26 -3.76 0.39 7.42
CA MET A 26 -2.78 0.33 6.33
C MET A 26 -2.46 1.77 5.90
N PRO A 27 -1.18 2.18 5.91
CA PRO A 27 -0.82 3.52 5.47
C PRO A 27 -1.08 3.69 3.98
N ILE A 28 -1.48 4.90 3.58
CA ILE A 28 -1.43 5.28 2.17
C ILE A 28 0.03 5.41 1.79
N MET A 29 0.43 4.72 0.74
CA MET A 29 1.76 4.76 0.17
C MET A 29 1.79 5.74 -1.00
N ALA A 30 2.93 6.38 -1.21
CA ALA A 30 3.19 7.21 -2.38
C ALA A 30 4.44 6.75 -3.10
N THR A 31 4.41 6.81 -4.43
CA THR A 31 5.54 6.42 -5.28
C THR A 31 5.48 7.18 -6.61
N ILE A 32 6.62 7.32 -7.26
CA ILE A 32 6.77 7.95 -8.57
C ILE A 32 7.13 6.88 -9.58
N GLY A 33 6.51 6.88 -10.75
CA GLY A 33 6.85 5.95 -11.81
C GLY A 33 6.23 6.31 -13.16
N CYS A 34 6.35 5.38 -14.09
CA CYS A 34 5.81 5.48 -15.45
C CYS A 34 4.54 4.65 -15.57
N VAL A 35 3.46 5.23 -16.08
CA VAL A 35 2.28 4.44 -16.41
C VAL A 35 2.50 3.72 -17.73
N GLU A 36 2.35 2.41 -17.73
CA GLU A 36 2.47 1.54 -18.90
C GLU A 36 1.26 0.59 -18.97
N PRO A 37 0.75 0.26 -20.18
CA PRO A 37 -0.25 -0.79 -20.31
C PRO A 37 0.35 -2.15 -19.89
N ASP A 38 -0.43 -2.99 -19.20
CA ASP A 38 0.03 -4.31 -18.75
C ASP A 38 -0.12 -5.41 -19.82
N GLY A 39 -0.66 -5.05 -21.00
CA GLY A 39 -0.94 -5.96 -22.11
C GLY A 39 -2.21 -6.80 -21.98
N ARG A 40 -3.01 -6.59 -20.92
CA ARG A 40 -4.27 -7.29 -20.59
C ARG A 40 -5.34 -6.31 -20.10
N ASP A 41 -5.45 -5.17 -20.77
CA ASP A 41 -6.39 -4.07 -20.46
C ASP A 41 -6.21 -3.42 -19.07
N GLY A 42 -5.10 -3.69 -18.39
CA GLY A 42 -4.70 -3.03 -17.14
C GLY A 42 -3.51 -2.10 -17.29
N PHE A 43 -3.05 -1.56 -16.16
CA PHE A 43 -1.93 -0.64 -16.12
C PHE A 43 -0.91 -1.07 -15.06
N ASN A 44 0.36 -0.89 -15.37
CA ASN A 44 1.47 -0.99 -14.44
C ASN A 44 2.06 0.39 -14.18
N LEU A 45 2.63 0.56 -12.99
CA LEU A 45 3.57 1.62 -12.68
C LEU A 45 4.99 1.05 -12.78
N ALA A 46 5.62 1.22 -13.94
CA ALA A 46 6.99 0.79 -14.21
C ALA A 46 8.01 1.81 -13.70
N ARG A 47 9.26 1.36 -13.51
CA ARG A 47 10.37 2.19 -13.01
C ARG A 47 9.99 2.97 -11.75
N ALA A 48 9.17 2.34 -10.91
CA ALA A 48 8.63 2.96 -9.72
C ALA A 48 9.71 3.12 -8.65
N SER A 49 9.70 4.25 -7.96
CA SER A 49 10.48 4.45 -6.74
C SER A 49 9.96 3.55 -5.63
N GLU A 50 10.79 3.31 -4.61
CA GLU A 50 10.34 2.63 -3.39
C GLU A 50 9.08 3.33 -2.81
N PRO A 51 7.97 2.61 -2.60
CA PRO A 51 6.78 3.19 -1.99
C PRO A 51 7.08 3.70 -0.58
N GLN A 52 6.69 4.94 -0.30
CA GLN A 52 6.89 5.57 1.01
C GLN A 52 5.55 5.85 1.67
N ALA A 53 5.45 5.53 2.96
CA ALA A 53 4.24 5.80 3.73
C ALA A 53 4.01 7.31 3.86
N LEU A 54 2.78 7.75 3.58
CA LEU A 54 2.33 9.10 3.85
C LEU A 54 1.95 9.21 5.32
N LEU A 55 2.78 9.91 6.09
CA LEU A 55 2.43 10.32 7.45
C LEU A 55 1.43 11.48 7.39
N GLU A 56 0.61 11.65 8.44
CA GLU A 56 -0.65 12.44 8.50
C GLU A 56 -0.65 13.83 7.84
N ARG A 57 0.50 14.47 7.64
CA ARG A 57 0.62 15.67 6.82
C ARG A 57 0.77 15.30 5.35
N MET A 58 -0.20 15.69 4.52
CA MET A 58 -0.11 15.53 3.07
C MET A 58 1.20 16.15 2.55
N PRO A 59 2.12 15.36 1.97
CA PRO A 59 3.38 15.90 1.49
C PRO A 59 3.16 16.74 0.24
N ALA A 60 4.12 17.62 -0.03
CA ALA A 60 4.18 18.34 -1.29
C ALA A 60 4.32 17.37 -2.46
N VAL A 61 3.75 17.75 -3.61
CA VAL A 61 3.96 17.04 -4.87
C VAL A 61 5.46 17.08 -5.21
N PRO A 62 6.10 15.94 -5.50
CA PRO A 62 7.50 15.89 -5.92
C PRO A 62 7.73 16.70 -7.21
N SER A 63 8.98 17.14 -7.44
CA SER A 63 9.32 17.81 -8.70
C SER A 63 9.35 16.82 -9.87
N ALA A 64 9.20 17.34 -11.10
CA ALA A 64 9.30 16.55 -12.33
C ALA A 64 10.65 15.83 -12.47
N ASP A 65 11.72 16.41 -11.93
CA ASP A 65 13.09 15.88 -12.00
C ASP A 65 13.38 14.78 -10.98
N THR A 66 12.45 14.46 -10.08
CA THR A 66 12.64 13.44 -9.03
C THR A 66 13.01 12.08 -9.66
N PRO A 67 14.13 11.43 -9.31
CA PRO A 67 14.56 10.20 -9.97
C PRO A 67 13.51 9.08 -9.94
N LEU A 68 13.49 8.29 -11.02
CA LEU A 68 12.74 7.03 -11.09
C LEU A 68 13.46 5.92 -10.31
N GLY A 69 12.75 4.83 -10.04
CA GLY A 69 13.29 3.64 -9.40
C GLY A 69 13.31 2.43 -10.33
N THR A 70 13.29 1.24 -9.74
CA THR A 70 13.42 -0.04 -10.44
C THR A 70 12.21 -0.96 -10.27
N LYS A 71 11.25 -0.58 -9.43
CA LYS A 71 10.08 -1.43 -9.15
C LYS A 71 9.08 -1.41 -10.30
N THR A 72 8.30 -2.47 -10.38
CA THR A 72 7.07 -2.50 -11.17
C THR A 72 5.94 -2.86 -10.24
N LEU A 73 4.89 -2.03 -10.23
CA LEU A 73 3.68 -2.26 -9.42
C LEU A 73 2.50 -2.41 -10.37
N LYS A 74 1.56 -3.29 -10.05
CA LYS A 74 0.28 -3.34 -10.78
C LYS A 74 -0.66 -2.29 -10.22
N LEU A 75 -1.21 -1.43 -11.07
CA LEU A 75 -2.23 -0.47 -10.67
C LEU A 75 -3.59 -1.18 -10.67
N VAL A 76 -4.31 -1.07 -9.56
CA VAL A 76 -5.69 -1.57 -9.42
C VAL A 76 -6.59 -0.43 -8.93
N GLY A 77 -7.90 -0.55 -9.13
CA GLY A 77 -8.81 0.57 -8.87
C GLY A 77 -8.65 1.71 -9.88
N THR A 78 -8.27 1.41 -11.13
CA THR A 78 -8.06 2.37 -12.22
C THR A 78 -9.37 2.83 -12.84
N LEU A 79 -10.26 3.36 -11.99
CA LEU A 79 -11.56 3.90 -12.39
C LEU A 79 -11.39 5.14 -13.28
N GLU A 80 -12.45 5.50 -14.01
CA GLU A 80 -12.39 6.59 -15.00
C GLU A 80 -12.13 7.96 -14.33
N GLU A 81 -12.46 8.18 -13.06
CA GLU A 81 -12.12 9.43 -12.35
C GLU A 81 -10.60 9.68 -12.27
N PHE A 82 -9.79 8.62 -12.30
CA PHE A 82 -8.34 8.71 -12.29
C PHE A 82 -7.75 8.83 -13.69
N ARG A 83 -8.53 8.54 -14.74
CA ARG A 83 -8.16 8.67 -16.16
C ARG A 83 -6.76 8.11 -16.46
N VAL A 84 -6.42 6.96 -15.89
CA VAL A 84 -5.05 6.38 -15.90
C VAL A 84 -4.51 6.22 -17.32
N SER A 85 -5.38 5.89 -18.28
CA SER A 85 -5.05 5.81 -19.71
C SER A 85 -4.42 7.11 -20.27
N THR A 86 -4.82 8.28 -19.78
CA THR A 86 -4.28 9.58 -20.20
C THR A 86 -2.88 9.86 -19.67
N HIS A 87 -2.41 9.02 -18.75
CA HIS A 87 -1.09 9.09 -18.14
C HIS A 87 -0.09 8.09 -18.73
N VAL A 88 -0.51 7.24 -19.67
CA VAL A 88 0.39 6.27 -20.33
C VAL A 88 1.58 7.00 -20.98
N GLY A 89 2.78 6.48 -20.73
CA GLY A 89 4.04 7.06 -21.19
C GLY A 89 4.49 8.29 -20.42
N LYS A 90 3.75 8.71 -19.38
CA LYS A 90 4.07 9.88 -18.56
C LYS A 90 4.64 9.47 -17.21
N LYS A 91 5.46 10.37 -16.68
CA LYS A 91 5.91 10.28 -15.29
C LYS A 91 4.83 10.82 -14.36
N VAL A 92 4.47 10.02 -13.36
CA VAL A 92 3.40 10.34 -12.42
C VAL A 92 3.84 10.13 -10.99
N TRP A 93 3.24 10.90 -10.10
CA TRP A 93 3.20 10.63 -8.67
C TRP A 93 1.86 9.99 -8.34
N VAL A 94 1.89 8.76 -7.84
CA VAL A 94 0.68 8.02 -7.45
C VAL A 94 0.64 7.82 -5.95
N LYS A 95 -0.57 7.77 -5.42
CA LYS A 95 -0.87 7.40 -4.04
C LYS A 95 -1.86 6.25 -4.05
N GLY A 96 -1.73 5.36 -3.07
CA GLY A 96 -2.61 4.20 -2.99
C GLY A 96 -2.36 3.33 -1.77
N LEU A 97 -3.18 2.32 -1.62
CA LEU A 97 -2.98 1.26 -0.63
C LEU A 97 -2.13 0.16 -1.27
N LEU A 98 -0.95 -0.09 -0.70
CA LEU A 98 -0.04 -1.12 -1.20
C LEU A 98 -0.43 -2.47 -0.60
N ASN A 99 -0.82 -3.39 -1.47
CA ASN A 99 -1.10 -4.77 -1.13
C ASN A 99 -0.02 -5.66 -1.76
N PRO A 100 0.76 -6.41 -0.97
CA PRO A 100 1.68 -7.39 -1.53
C PRO A 100 0.94 -8.37 -2.44
N GLY A 101 1.49 -8.64 -3.63
CA GLY A 101 0.89 -9.57 -4.59
C GLY A 101 1.79 -10.76 -4.88
N GLU A 102 1.24 -11.79 -5.53
CA GLU A 102 1.97 -13.03 -5.81
C GLU A 102 3.14 -12.84 -6.79
N SER A 103 2.96 -12.02 -7.84
CA SER A 103 3.98 -11.74 -8.84
C SER A 103 4.46 -10.29 -8.83
N LEU A 104 3.52 -9.35 -8.63
CA LEU A 104 3.78 -7.92 -8.49
C LEU A 104 2.96 -7.41 -7.32
N ASP A 105 3.53 -6.48 -6.56
CA ASP A 105 2.76 -5.72 -5.58
C ASP A 105 1.65 -4.94 -6.29
N LEU A 106 0.47 -4.93 -5.68
CA LEU A 106 -0.70 -4.23 -6.16
C LEU A 106 -0.80 -2.88 -5.46
N LEU A 107 -0.93 -1.80 -6.20
CA LEU A 107 -1.22 -0.48 -5.66
C LEU A 107 -2.66 -0.12 -6.00
N ASN A 108 -3.55 -0.16 -4.99
CA ASN A 108 -4.92 0.31 -5.15
C ASN A 108 -4.94 1.84 -5.17
N LEU A 109 -5.16 2.39 -6.36
CA LEU A 109 -4.98 3.81 -6.66
C LEU A 109 -6.01 4.66 -5.91
N THR A 110 -5.54 5.69 -5.23
CA THR A 110 -6.38 6.72 -4.60
C THR A 110 -6.13 8.11 -5.17
N SER A 111 -4.99 8.31 -5.85
CA SER A 111 -4.63 9.56 -6.50
C SER A 111 -3.55 9.32 -7.54
N ILE A 112 -3.60 10.10 -8.63
CA ILE A 112 -2.55 10.18 -9.64
C ILE A 112 -2.33 11.64 -10.02
N THR A 113 -1.08 12.04 -10.14
CA THR A 113 -0.69 13.39 -10.53
C THR A 113 0.41 13.30 -11.57
N GLN A 114 0.21 13.92 -12.73
CA GLN A 114 1.25 14.01 -13.74
C GLN A 114 2.39 14.91 -13.25
N LEU A 115 3.62 14.40 -13.33
CA LEU A 115 4.83 15.17 -13.03
C LEU A 115 5.53 15.66 -14.30
N ALA A 116 5.58 14.82 -15.34
CA ALA A 116 6.19 15.16 -16.63
C ALA A 116 5.38 14.58 -17.80
N VAL A 117 5.55 15.16 -18.99
CA VAL A 117 4.84 14.74 -20.21
C VAL A 117 5.41 13.48 -20.85
N ALA A 118 6.63 13.09 -20.49
CA ALA A 118 7.32 11.88 -20.93
C ALA A 118 7.93 11.17 -19.70
N CYS A 119 8.21 9.88 -19.83
CA CYS A 119 8.82 9.08 -18.78
C CYS A 119 10.26 8.72 -19.16
N ASP A 120 11.08 9.77 -19.20
CA ASP A 120 12.46 9.77 -19.68
C ASP A 120 13.39 10.23 -18.55
#